data_AF-A0A7X5JFL2-F1
#
_entry.id   AF-A0A7X5JFL2-F1
#
_cell.length_a   1.000
_cell.length_b   1.000
_cell.length_c   1.000
_cell.angle_alpha   90.00
_cell.angle_beta   90.00
_cell.angle_gamma   90.00
#
_symmetry.space_group_name_H-M   'P 1'
#
loop_
_entity.id
_entity.type
_entity.pdbx_description
1 polymer ?
#
loop_
_entity_poly.entity_id
_entity_poly.type
_entity_poly.pdbx_seq_one_letter_code
_entity_poly.pdbx_strand_id
1 'polypeptide(L)'
;MAFFSKKLGIDLGTANVLVFEPGKGVVLNEPSVVAVSEDDKRVLAIGIEAKDMIGRTPENIVAYRPMRNGVIADYRVTEAMLRYFMNKVLGKFSFFKPDVMIS
;
A
#
# COMPACT_ATOMS: atom_id res chain seq x y z
N MET A 1 27.63 -8.71 -3.92
CA MET A 1 26.89 -7.93 -2.90
C MET A 1 25.37 -8.15 -2.99
N ALA A 2 24.88 -9.39 -3.19
CA ALA A 2 23.46 -9.67 -3.49
C ALA A 2 22.70 -10.44 -2.39
N PHE A 3 23.30 -10.67 -1.22
CA PHE A 3 22.72 -11.52 -0.17
C PHE A 3 21.93 -10.76 0.92
N PHE A 4 21.88 -9.42 0.88
CA PHE A 4 21.29 -8.61 1.96
C PHE A 4 20.06 -7.77 1.53
N SER A 5 19.74 -7.69 0.24
CA SER A 5 18.53 -7.01 -0.24
C SER A 5 17.35 -7.99 -0.27
N LYS A 6 16.26 -7.65 0.41
CA LYS A 6 15.01 -8.41 0.29
C LYS A 6 14.42 -8.22 -1.11
N LYS A 7 13.91 -9.29 -1.69
CA LYS A 7 13.18 -9.24 -2.97
C LYS A 7 11.68 -9.25 -2.70
N LEU A 8 10.95 -8.34 -3.32
CA LEU A 8 9.49 -8.24 -3.19
C LEU A 8 8.83 -8.21 -4.57
N GLY A 9 7.81 -9.04 -4.76
CA GLY A 9 6.83 -8.88 -5.84
C GLY A 9 5.61 -8.16 -5.28
N ILE A 10 5.13 -7.12 -5.95
CA ILE A 10 3.93 -6.38 -5.55
C ILE A 10 2.93 -6.41 -6.71
N ASP A 11 1.75 -6.95 -6.45
CA ASP A 11 0.62 -6.89 -7.38
C ASP A 11 -0.27 -5.70 -6.97
N LEU A 12 -0.31 -4.66 -7.82
CA LEU A 12 -1.11 -3.46 -7.61
C LEU A 12 -2.51 -3.61 -8.20
N GLY A 13 -3.31 -4.50 -7.60
CA GLY A 13 -4.69 -4.69 -8.01
C GLY A 13 -5.59 -3.48 -7.74
N THR A 14 -6.66 -3.36 -8.53
CA THR A 14 -7.72 -2.34 -8.31
C THR A 14 -8.45 -2.52 -6.98
N ALA A 15 -8.60 -3.77 -6.52
CA ALA A 15 -9.31 -4.09 -5.28
C ALA A 15 -8.38 -4.32 -4.10
N ASN A 16 -7.30 -5.08 -4.30
CA ASN A 16 -6.33 -5.42 -3.26
C ASN A 16 -4.91 -5.33 -3.80
N VAL A 17 -3.97 -5.04 -2.90
CA VAL A 17 -2.54 -5.16 -3.12
C VAL A 17 -2.05 -6.45 -2.47
N LEU A 18 -1.27 -7.23 -3.21
CA LEU A 18 -0.57 -8.39 -2.68
C LEU A 18 0.93 -8.12 -2.67
N VAL A 19 1.60 -8.58 -1.61
CA VAL A 19 3.08 -8.59 -1.57
C VAL A 19 3.56 -10.02 -1.40
N PHE A 20 4.46 -10.43 -2.27
CA PHE A 20 5.11 -11.74 -2.29
C PHE A 20 6.59 -11.60 -1.91
N GLU A 21 7.06 -12.43 -0.99
CA GLU A 21 8.49 -12.55 -0.65
C GLU A 21 8.96 -13.97 -1.06
N PRO A 22 9.97 -14.11 -1.94
CA PRO A 22 10.49 -15.42 -2.33
C PRO A 22 10.89 -16.28 -1.13
N GLY A 23 10.44 -17.54 -1.13
CA GLY A 23 10.64 -18.47 -0.01
C GLY A 23 9.63 -18.34 1.14
N LYS A 24 8.82 -17.29 1.19
CA LYS A 24 7.72 -17.13 2.16
C LYS A 24 6.33 -17.18 1.53
N GLY A 25 6.21 -16.82 0.26
CA GLY A 25 4.92 -16.73 -0.41
C GLY A 25 4.31 -15.33 -0.28
N VAL A 26 2.97 -15.27 -0.29
CA VAL A 26 2.22 -14.02 -0.07
C VAL A 26 2.30 -13.64 1.40
N VAL A 27 2.97 -12.52 1.68
CA VAL A 27 3.20 -11.98 3.03
C VAL A 27 2.28 -10.82 3.38
N LEU A 28 1.58 -10.26 2.38
CA LEU A 28 0.57 -9.22 2.56
C LEU A 28 -0.55 -9.39 1.52
N ASN A 29 -1.80 -9.19 1.95
CA ASN A 29 -2.97 -9.08 1.09
C ASN A 29 -3.94 -8.10 1.75
N GLU A 30 -3.95 -6.85 1.28
CA GLU A 30 -4.77 -5.78 1.85
C GLU A 30 -5.52 -4.98 0.79
N PRO A 31 -6.66 -4.35 1.12
CA PRO A 31 -7.40 -3.51 0.20
C PRO A 31 -6.57 -2.37 -0.40
N SER A 32 -6.78 -2.08 -1.69
CA SER A 32 -6.19 -0.92 -2.39
C SER A 32 -6.97 0.34 -2.05
N VAL A 33 -6.98 0.74 -0.77
CA VAL A 33 -7.76 1.85 -0.24
C VAL A 33 -6.90 2.73 0.66
N VAL A 34 -7.07 4.04 0.54
CA VAL A 34 -6.39 5.06 1.35
C VAL A 34 -7.41 6.04 1.88
N ALA A 35 -7.47 6.24 3.20
CA ALA A 35 -8.32 7.24 3.83
C ALA A 35 -7.53 8.55 4.00
N VAL A 36 -8.11 9.66 3.54
CA VAL A 36 -7.48 10.98 3.52
C VAL A 36 -8.41 11.99 4.18
N SER A 37 -7.86 12.88 5.01
CA SER A 37 -8.60 14.06 5.47
C SER A 37 -8.61 15.12 4.37
N GLU A 38 -9.79 15.60 4.00
CA GLU A 38 -9.96 16.65 3.00
C GLU A 38 -9.52 18.03 3.50
N ASP A 39 -9.47 18.23 4.83
CA ASP A 39 -9.11 19.50 5.45
C ASP A 39 -7.64 19.85 5.24
N ASP A 40 -6.76 18.86 5.41
CA ASP A 40 -5.30 19.04 5.35
C ASP A 40 -4.59 18.12 4.32
N LYS A 41 -5.36 17.31 3.59
CA LYS A 41 -4.87 16.34 2.60
C LYS A 41 -3.92 15.28 3.18
N ARG A 42 -4.02 15.02 4.49
CA ARG A 42 -3.22 14.02 5.19
C ARG A 42 -3.80 12.62 5.03
N VAL A 43 -2.92 11.66 4.76
CA VAL A 43 -3.28 10.23 4.83
C VAL A 43 -3.47 9.81 6.29
N LEU A 44 -4.66 9.31 6.60
CA LEU A 44 -5.07 8.88 7.94
C LEU A 44 -4.87 7.37 8.14
N ALA A 45 -5.23 6.58 7.12
CA ALA A 45 -5.12 5.12 7.16
C ALA A 45 -4.94 4.57 5.74
N ILE A 46 -4.39 3.34 5.64
CA ILE A 46 -4.16 2.63 4.39
C ILE A 46 -4.50 1.15 4.59
N GLY A 47 -5.06 0.52 3.56
CA GLY A 47 -5.36 -0.92 3.59
C GLY A 47 -6.65 -1.22 4.34
N ILE A 48 -6.58 -2.19 5.25
CA ILE A 48 -7.77 -2.66 6.01
C ILE A 48 -8.36 -1.52 6.83
N GLU A 49 -7.54 -0.77 7.55
CA GLU A 49 -7.98 0.36 8.38
C GLU A 49 -8.70 1.44 7.55
N ALA A 50 -8.20 1.74 6.36
CA ALA A 50 -8.84 2.69 5.45
C ALA A 50 -10.19 2.18 4.93
N LYS A 51 -10.26 0.88 4.62
CA LYS A 51 -11.51 0.24 4.18
C LYS A 51 -12.57 0.26 5.28
N ASP A 52 -12.18 0.04 6.53
CA ASP A 52 -13.09 0.03 7.68
C ASP A 52 -13.67 1.42 7.99
N MET A 53 -13.02 2.49 7.54
CA MET A 53 -13.52 3.87 7.65
C MET A 53 -14.65 4.20 6.67
N ILE A 54 -14.85 3.40 5.61
CA ILE A 54 -15.87 3.65 4.58
C ILE A 54 -17.27 3.63 5.22
N GLY A 55 -17.99 4.75 5.09
CA GLY A 55 -19.35 4.91 5.62
C GLY A 55 -19.43 4.95 7.15
N ARG A 56 -18.28 5.05 7.84
CA ARG A 56 -18.19 5.09 9.31
C ARG A 56 -17.43 6.31 9.84
N THR A 57 -16.96 7.18 8.95
CA THR A 57 -16.22 8.40 9.26
C THR A 57 -16.99 9.63 8.78
N PRO A 58 -16.72 10.83 9.34
CA PRO A 58 -17.39 12.05 8.90
C PRO A 58 -17.03 12.41 7.45
N GLU A 59 -17.82 13.30 6.84
CA GLU A 59 -17.73 13.62 5.39
C GLU A 59 -16.38 14.19 4.96
N ASN A 60 -15.62 14.81 5.87
CA ASN A 60 -14.28 15.32 5.59
C ASN A 60 -13.21 14.22 5.53
N ILE A 61 -13.54 12.95 5.78
CA ILE A 61 -12.64 11.81 5.61
C ILE A 61 -13.10 11.01 4.39
N VAL A 62 -12.26 11.00 3.35
CA VAL A 62 -12.57 10.37 2.07
C VAL A 62 -11.67 9.16 1.85
N ALA A 63 -12.29 8.04 1.49
CA ALA A 63 -11.59 6.82 1.09
C ALA A 63 -11.34 6.82 -0.42
N TYR A 64 -10.09 6.96 -0.81
CA TYR A 64 -9.61 6.91 -2.19
C TYR A 64 -9.21 5.49 -2.58
N ARG A 65 -9.45 5.14 -3.85
CA ARG A 65 -8.88 3.95 -4.50
C ARG A 65 -7.84 4.40 -5.52
N PRO A 66 -6.54 4.30 -5.20
CA PRO A 66 -5.47 4.80 -6.07
C PRO A 66 -5.34 4.05 -7.39
N MET A 67 -5.81 2.80 -7.44
CA MET A 67 -5.87 1.98 -8.65
C MET A 67 -7.32 1.91 -9.16
N ARG A 68 -7.53 2.10 -10.46
CA ARG A 68 -8.85 1.97 -11.09
C ARG A 68 -8.70 1.36 -12.48
N ASN A 69 -9.45 0.29 -12.78
CA ASN A 69 -9.41 -0.38 -14.09
C ASN A 69 -7.99 -0.72 -14.57
N GLY A 70 -7.11 -1.12 -13.63
CA GLY A 70 -5.72 -1.45 -13.95
C GLY A 70 -4.78 -0.26 -14.19
N VAL A 71 -5.25 0.98 -14.01
CA VAL A 71 -4.39 2.18 -14.09
C VAL A 71 -4.23 2.84 -12.73
N ILE A 72 -3.07 3.47 -12.53
CA ILE A 72 -2.83 4.38 -11.41
C ILE A 72 -3.64 5.65 -11.66
N ALA A 73 -4.68 5.86 -10.86
CA ALA A 73 -5.56 7.03 -10.95
C ALA A 73 -4.98 8.24 -10.18
N ASP A 74 -4.19 8.00 -9.14
CA ASP A 74 -3.50 9.05 -8.38
C ASP A 74 -2.11 8.57 -7.94
N TYR A 75 -1.06 9.20 -8.48
CA TYR A 75 0.33 8.85 -8.17
C TYR A 75 0.71 9.11 -6.71
N ARG A 76 0.27 10.22 -6.11
CA ARG A 76 0.68 10.60 -4.75
C ARG A 76 0.07 9.65 -3.72
N VAL A 77 -1.20 9.30 -3.90
CA VAL A 77 -1.89 8.33 -3.05
C VAL A 77 -1.32 6.92 -3.24
N THR A 78 -0.98 6.54 -4.48
CA THR A 78 -0.33 5.26 -4.78
C THR A 78 1.05 5.14 -4.14
N GLU A 79 1.87 6.20 -4.20
CA GLU A 79 3.18 6.24 -3.57
C GLU A 79 3.08 6.06 -2.05
N ALA A 80 2.14 6.76 -1.40
CA ALA A 80 1.90 6.62 0.03
C ALA A 80 1.48 5.19 0.39
N MET A 81 0.59 4.58 -0.40
CA MET A 81 0.13 3.20 -0.23
C MET A 81 1.27 2.18 -0.38
N LEU A 82 2.06 2.28 -1.46
CA LEU A 82 3.21 1.42 -1.70
C LEU A 82 4.25 1.54 -0.58
N ARG A 83 4.56 2.77 -0.16
CA ARG A 83 5.50 3.03 0.93
C ARG A 83 5.04 2.39 2.23
N TYR A 84 3.74 2.49 2.55
CA TYR A 84 3.16 1.85 3.72
C TYR A 84 3.27 0.33 3.67
N PHE A 85 2.85 -0.32 2.57
CA PHE A 85 2.92 -1.78 2.47
C PHE A 85 4.36 -2.31 2.47
N MET A 86 5.29 -1.63 1.79
CA MET A 86 6.72 -1.98 1.85
C MET A 86 7.25 -1.88 3.28
N ASN A 87 6.98 -0.78 3.98
CA ASN A 87 7.43 -0.60 5.38
C ASN A 87 6.81 -1.66 6.32
N LYS A 88 5.54 -2.02 6.10
CA LYS A 88 4.84 -3.05 6.86
C LYS A 88 5.49 -4.43 6.70
N VAL A 89 5.94 -4.78 5.50
CA VAL A 89 6.59 -6.06 5.19
C VAL A 89 8.08 -6.10 5.56
N LEU A 90 8.80 -5.00 5.37
CA LEU A 90 10.23 -4.92 5.67
C LEU A 90 10.53 -4.79 7.17
N GLY A 91 9.61 -4.19 7.93
CA GLY A 91 9.81 -3.88 9.35
C GLY A 91 10.69 -2.65 9.58
N LYS A 92 10.70 -2.16 10.82
CA LYS A 92 11.29 -0.86 11.22
C LYS A 92 12.82 -0.77 11.09
N PHE A 93 13.52 -1.90 10.94
CA PHE A 93 14.99 -1.97 10.99
C PHE A 93 15.63 -2.44 9.67
N SER A 94 14.94 -2.28 8.54
CA SER A 94 15.52 -2.61 7.23
C SER A 94 16.55 -1.56 6.82
N PHE A 95 17.83 -1.83 7.03
CA PHE A 95 18.94 -0.95 6.63
C PHE A 95 19.21 -0.96 5.12
N PHE A 96 18.72 -1.97 4.41
CA PHE A 96 18.87 -2.11 2.96
C PHE A 96 17.54 -1.87 2.25
N LYS A 97 17.60 -1.20 1.10
CA LYS A 97 16.46 -1.06 0.20
C LYS A 97 16.18 -2.41 -0.46
N PRO A 98 14.90 -2.81 -0.61
CA PRO A 98 14.56 -4.03 -1.33
C PRO A 98 14.72 -3.86 -2.84
N ASP A 99 14.86 -4.99 -3.54
CA ASP A 99 14.62 -5.07 -4.98
C ASP A 99 13.13 -5.38 -5.19
N VAL A 100 12.43 -4.50 -5.91
CA VAL A 100 10.97 -4.57 -6.06
C VAL A 100 10.60 -4.75 -7.52
N MET A 101 9.72 -5.72 -7.78
CA MET A 101 9.00 -5.87 -9.04
C MET A 101 7.53 -5.56 -8.80
N ILE A 102 6.94 -4.73 -9.65
CA ILE A 102 5.52 -4.34 -9.58
C ILE A 102 4.81 -4.88 -10.82
N SER A 103 3.63 -5.47 -10.63
CA SER A 103 2.69 -5.86 -11.70
C SER A 103 1.37 -5.12 -11.59
#